data_AF-A0A3D5UXG4-F1
#
_entry.id   AF-A0A3D5UXG4-F1
#
_cell.length_a   1.000
_cell.length_b   1.000
_cell.length_c   1.000
_cell.angle_alpha   90.00
_cell.angle_beta   90.00
_cell.angle_gamma   90.00
#
_symmetry.space_group_name_H-M   'P 1'
#
loop_
_entity.id
_entity.type
_entity.pdbx_description
1 polymer ?
#
loop_
_entity_poly.entity_id
_entity_poly.type
_entity_poly.pdbx_seq_one_letter_code
_entity_poly.pdbx_strand_id
1 'polypeptide(L)'
;MVKCNTMPEVRNEIDRIDRELVKLLAERQGYIEQAGVIKGKRSAVRDEARIEDVVSKVLAEADKAGLARAIAEPLWRLLIEKSIEHEFEVFGEKERTAASS
;
A
#
# COMPACT_ATOMS: atom_id res chain seq x y z
N MET A 1 -5.60 -16.71 17.16
CA MET A 1 -6.72 -15.75 17.00
C MET A 1 -7.50 -15.70 18.30
N VAL A 2 -7.88 -14.50 18.78
CA VAL A 2 -8.77 -14.35 19.94
C VAL A 2 -10.13 -14.96 19.59
N LYS A 3 -10.70 -15.76 20.50
CA LYS A 3 -12.05 -16.30 20.31
C LYS A 3 -13.07 -15.25 20.72
N CYS A 4 -13.83 -14.74 19.75
CA CYS A 4 -14.96 -13.84 19.98
C CYS A 4 -16.24 -14.67 20.13
N ASN A 5 -17.10 -14.32 21.10
CA ASN A 5 -18.39 -14.95 21.34
C ASN A 5 -19.56 -14.03 20.94
N THR A 6 -19.28 -12.74 20.69
CA THR A 6 -20.29 -11.75 20.31
C THR A 6 -19.84 -10.89 19.13
N MET A 7 -20.79 -10.33 18.38
CA MET A 7 -20.47 -9.40 17.28
C MET A 7 -19.73 -8.13 17.73
N PRO A 8 -20.03 -7.51 18.90
CA PRO A 8 -19.21 -6.44 19.44
C PRO A 8 -17.74 -6.82 19.64
N GLU A 9 -17.45 -8.03 20.15
CA GLU A 9 -16.08 -8.51 20.30
C GLU A 9 -15.37 -8.66 18.95
N VAL A 10 -16.06 -9.22 17.94
CA VAL A 10 -15.53 -9.32 16.57
C VAL A 10 -15.18 -7.94 16.02
N ARG A 11 -16.07 -6.96 16.15
CA ARG A 11 -15.84 -5.58 15.67
C ARG A 11 -14.65 -4.93 16.37
N ASN A 12 -14.52 -5.10 17.69
CA ASN A 12 -13.38 -4.56 18.42
C ASN A 12 -12.04 -5.12 17.94
N GLU A 13 -11.98 -6.42 17.62
CA GLU A 13 -10.77 -7.03 17.06
C GLU A 13 -10.50 -6.58 15.63
N ILE A 14 -11.53 -6.41 14.80
CA ILE A 14 -11.39 -5.83 13.45
C ILE A 14 -10.86 -4.40 13.55
N ASP A 15 -11.45 -3.55 14.41
CA ASP A 15 -11.00 -2.18 14.61
C ASP A 15 -9.54 -2.13 15.09
N ARG A 16 -9.11 -3.10 15.90
CA ARG A 16 -7.70 -3.23 16.31
C ARG A 16 -6.80 -3.54 15.12
N ILE A 17 -7.19 -4.52 14.30
CA ILE A 17 -6.44 -4.89 13.09
C ILE A 17 -6.39 -3.70 12.12
N ASP A 18 -7.49 -2.99 11.90
CA ASP A 18 -7.54 -1.85 11.00
C ASP A 18 -6.60 -0.71 11.45
N ARG A 19 -6.51 -0.46 12.75
CA ARG A 19 -5.53 0.49 13.31
C ARG A 19 -4.09 0.05 13.06
N GLU A 20 -3.80 -1.24 13.08
CA GLU A 20 -2.48 -1.79 12.78
C GLU A 20 -2.19 -1.71 11.27
N LEU A 21 -3.16 -2.04 10.43
CA LEU A 21 -3.06 -1.92 8.97
C LEU A 21 -2.76 -0.48 8.55
N VAL A 22 -3.46 0.52 9.10
CA VAL A 22 -3.20 1.93 8.78
C VAL A 22 -1.76 2.32 9.09
N LYS A 23 -1.19 1.88 10.22
CA LYS A 23 0.20 2.17 10.58
C LYS A 23 1.19 1.54 9.60
N LEU A 24 0.98 0.28 9.24
CA LEU A 24 1.82 -0.44 8.27
C LEU A 24 1.72 0.16 6.87
N LEU A 25 0.54 0.61 6.46
CA LEU A 25 0.33 1.27 5.17
C LEU A 25 1.00 2.65 5.13
N ALA A 26 0.97 3.41 6.23
CA ALA A 26 1.69 4.67 6.34
C ALA A 26 3.21 4.48 6.26
N GLU A 27 3.74 3.43 6.90
CA GLU A 27 5.16 3.06 6.79
C GLU A 27 5.51 2.69 5.33
N ARG A 28 4.68 1.86 4.69
CA ARG A 28 4.83 1.51 3.27
C ARG A 28 4.82 2.75 2.37
N GLN A 29 3.94 3.71 2.63
CA GLN A 29 3.89 4.98 1.90
C GLN A 29 5.21 5.75 2.04
N GLY A 30 5.77 5.86 3.24
CA GLY A 30 7.04 6.53 3.47
C GLY A 30 8.21 5.92 2.69
N TYR A 31 8.25 4.59 2.53
CA TYR A 31 9.25 3.93 1.68
C TYR A 31 9.05 4.20 0.18
N ILE A 32 7.81 4.34 -0.26
CA ILE A 32 7.49 4.67 -1.66
C ILE A 32 7.95 6.10 -1.95
N GLU A 33 7.63 7.06 -1.07
CA GLU A 33 8.10 8.44 -1.19
C GLU A 33 9.63 8.54 -1.25
N GLN A 34 10.35 7.75 -0.45
CA GLN A 34 11.81 7.64 -0.52
C GLN A 34 12.27 7.08 -1.87
N ALA A 35 11.61 6.03 -2.38
CA ALA A 35 11.93 5.45 -3.68
C ALA A 35 11.75 6.47 -4.82
N GLY A 36 10.69 7.27 -4.77
CA GLY A 36 10.46 8.34 -5.73
C GLY A 36 11.55 9.43 -5.69
N VAL A 37 12.04 9.81 -4.50
CA VAL A 37 13.19 10.73 -4.36
C VAL A 37 14.45 10.14 -5.00
N ILE A 38 14.73 8.86 -4.76
CA ILE A 38 15.91 8.17 -5.31
C ILE A 38 15.85 8.09 -6.85
N LYS A 39 14.67 7.81 -7.41
CA LYS A 39 14.49 7.67 -8.86
C LYS A 39 14.61 8.99 -9.62
N GLY A 40 14.45 10.14 -8.95
CA GLY A 40 14.78 11.48 -9.46
C GLY A 40 13.98 11.99 -10.66
N LYS A 41 13.19 11.16 -11.37
CA LYS A 41 12.34 11.55 -12.49
C LYS A 41 11.01 10.78 -12.55
N ARG A 42 9.98 11.51 -12.95
CA ARG A 42 8.58 11.11 -13.14
C ARG A 42 8.36 9.98 -14.16
N SER A 43 9.33 9.72 -15.06
CA SER A 43 9.21 8.74 -16.15
C SER A 43 9.46 7.28 -15.73
N ALA A 44 9.78 7.01 -14.46
CA ALA A 44 10.03 5.67 -13.91
C ALA A 44 9.09 5.29 -12.75
N VAL A 45 7.96 6.00 -12.63
CA VAL A 45 6.99 5.83 -11.53
C VAL A 45 6.25 4.49 -11.67
N ARG A 46 5.88 4.12 -12.90
CA ARG A 46 5.21 2.84 -13.18
C ARG A 46 6.18 1.83 -13.77
N ASP A 47 6.40 0.74 -13.04
CA ASP A 47 7.22 -0.39 -13.45
C ASP A 47 6.36 -1.66 -13.37
N GLU A 48 5.79 -2.08 -14.50
CA GLU A 48 4.87 -3.23 -14.57
C GLU A 48 5.53 -4.53 -14.08
N ALA A 49 6.81 -4.73 -14.41
CA ALA A 49 7.54 -5.92 -13.96
C ALA A 49 7.64 -5.94 -12.43
N ARG A 50 7.88 -4.77 -11.80
CA ARG A 50 7.87 -4.65 -10.35
C ARG A 50 6.48 -4.83 -9.75
N ILE A 51 5.42 -4.34 -10.39
CA ILE A 51 4.04 -4.52 -9.93
C ILE A 51 3.68 -6.01 -9.87
N GLU A 52 3.93 -6.75 -10.94
CA GLU A 52 3.63 -8.19 -10.99
C GLU A 52 4.49 -8.99 -9.98
N ASP A 53 5.74 -8.60 -9.76
CA ASP A 53 6.57 -9.19 -8.71
C ASP A 53 6.00 -8.93 -7.30
N VAL A 54 5.49 -7.73 -6.99
CA VAL A 54 4.79 -7.47 -5.72
C VAL A 54 3.55 -8.36 -5.60
N VAL A 55 2.70 -8.38 -6.62
CA VAL A 55 1.44 -9.13 -6.59
C VAL A 55 1.70 -10.63 -6.41
N SER A 56 2.67 -11.19 -7.14
CA SER A 56 3.06 -12.59 -6.99
C SER A 56 3.51 -12.93 -5.56
N LYS A 57 4.37 -12.09 -4.97
CA LYS A 57 4.86 -12.28 -3.59
C LYS A 57 3.73 -12.20 -2.56
N VAL A 58 2.83 -11.24 -2.73
CA VAL A 58 1.66 -11.08 -1.87
C VAL A 58 0.74 -12.28 -1.95
N LEU A 59 0.49 -12.79 -3.16
CA LEU A 59 -0.38 -13.94 -3.33
C LEU A 59 0.21 -15.21 -2.73
N ALA A 60 1.53 -15.41 -2.87
CA ALA A 60 2.23 -16.50 -2.19
C ALA A 60 2.15 -16.38 -0.66
N GLU A 61 2.17 -15.16 -0.10
CA GLU A 61 2.02 -14.95 1.34
C GLU A 61 0.57 -15.09 1.81
N ALA A 62 -0.39 -14.64 1.00
CA ALA A 62 -1.82 -14.81 1.24
C ALA A 62 -2.18 -16.30 1.34
N ASP A 63 -1.64 -17.13 0.44
CA ASP A 63 -1.85 -18.57 0.45
C ASP A 63 -1.33 -19.23 1.75
N LYS A 64 -0.19 -18.78 2.28
CA LYS A 64 0.34 -19.26 3.57
C LYS A 64 -0.47 -18.78 4.77
N ALA A 65 -0.94 -17.54 4.72
CA ALA A 65 -1.68 -16.89 5.80
C ALA A 65 -3.17 -17.26 5.82
N GLY A 66 -3.68 -17.94 4.80
CA GLY A 66 -5.09 -18.28 4.65
C GLY A 66 -5.98 -17.12 4.17
N LEU A 67 -5.39 -16.09 3.57
CA LEU A 67 -6.13 -15.00 2.93
C LEU A 67 -6.50 -15.41 1.50
N ALA A 68 -7.78 -15.32 1.17
CA ALA A 68 -8.26 -15.67 -0.16
C ALA A 68 -7.61 -14.77 -1.23
N ARG A 69 -7.08 -15.39 -2.31
CA ARG A 69 -6.48 -14.68 -3.45
C ARG A 69 -7.44 -13.67 -4.08
N ALA A 70 -8.73 -13.99 -4.12
CA ALA A 70 -9.80 -13.10 -4.60
C ALA A 70 -9.96 -11.82 -3.77
N ILE A 71 -9.46 -11.79 -2.52
CA ILE A 71 -9.35 -10.58 -1.70
C ILE A 71 -7.98 -9.93 -1.89
N ALA A 72 -6.90 -10.72 -1.78
CA ALA A 72 -5.54 -10.21 -1.79
C ALA A 72 -5.17 -9.50 -3.12
N GLU A 73 -5.43 -10.13 -4.26
CA GLU A 73 -5.01 -9.57 -5.55
C GLU A 73 -5.61 -8.18 -5.85
N PRO A 74 -6.94 -8.00 -5.86
CA PRO A 74 -7.51 -6.69 -6.19
C PRO A 74 -7.14 -5.62 -5.16
N LEU A 75 -7.03 -5.98 -3.88
CA LEU A 75 -6.64 -5.05 -2.83
C LEU A 75 -5.21 -4.52 -3.04
N TRP A 76 -4.25 -5.41 -3.32
CA TRP A 76 -2.87 -4.97 -3.52
C TRP A 76 -2.67 -4.23 -4.83
N ARG A 77 -3.37 -4.60 -5.91
CA ARG A 77 -3.36 -3.82 -7.15
C ARG A 77 -3.87 -2.41 -6.89
N LEU A 78 -5.02 -2.25 -6.24
CA LEU A 78 -5.55 -0.94 -5.90
C LEU A 78 -4.60 -0.14 -5.00
N LEU A 79 -4.01 -0.76 -3.98
CA LEU A 79 -3.05 -0.11 -3.09
C LEU A 79 -1.83 0.41 -3.85
N ILE A 80 -1.31 -0.36 -4.80
CA ILE A 80 -0.20 0.05 -5.66
C ILE A 80 -0.61 1.25 -6.52
N GLU A 81 -1.75 1.20 -7.19
CA GLU A 81 -2.26 2.32 -7.99
C GLU A 81 -2.41 3.59 -7.17
N LYS A 82 -2.99 3.51 -5.96
CA LYS A 82 -3.11 4.67 -5.06
C LYS A 82 -1.77 5.20 -4.58
N SER A 83 -0.77 4.34 -4.45
CA SER A 83 0.59 4.79 -4.11
C SER A 83 1.22 5.58 -5.26
N ILE A 84 1.01 5.12 -6.51
CA ILE A 84 1.48 5.79 -7.72
C ILE A 84 0.79 7.15 -7.89
N GLU A 85 -0.53 7.21 -7.69
CA GLU A 85 -1.30 8.46 -7.70
C GLU A 85 -0.77 9.46 -6.68
N HIS A 86 -0.58 9.02 -5.42
CA HIS A 86 -0.03 9.85 -4.34
C HIS A 86 1.36 10.40 -4.68
N GLU A 87 2.25 9.58 -5.24
CA GLU A 87 3.55 10.04 -5.71
C GLU A 87 3.41 11.17 -6.74
N PHE A 88 2.53 11.03 -7.73
CA PHE A 88 2.32 12.08 -8.74
C PHE A 88 1.86 13.41 -8.13
N GLU A 89 1.01 13.38 -7.11
CA GLU A 89 0.55 14.57 -6.40
C GLU A 89 1.70 15.24 -5.64
N VAL A 90 2.43 14.47 -4.82
CA VAL A 90 3.56 14.96 -4.02
C VAL A 90 4.68 15.54 -4.91
N PHE A 91 5.01 14.87 -6.02
CA PHE A 91 6.00 15.40 -6.97
C PHE A 91 5.49 16.64 -7.71
N GLY A 92 4.21 16.68 -8.09
CA GLY A 92 3.60 17.85 -8.71
C GLY A 92 3.58 19.07 -7.79
N GLU A 93 3.39 18.89 -6.47
CA GLU A 93 3.52 19.96 -5.48
C GLU A 93 4.96 20.45 -5.35
N LYS A 94 5.95 19.55 -5.25
CA LYS A 94 7.36 19.91 -5.15
C LYS A 94 7.85 20.72 -6.35
N GLU A 95 7.43 20.37 -7.57
CA GLU A 95 7.74 21.14 -8.79
C GLU A 95 7.16 22.57 -8.75
N ARG A 96 5.92 22.73 -8.25
CA ARG A 96 5.26 24.05 -8.10
C ARG A 96 5.96 24.93 -7.07
N THR A 97 6.37 24.37 -5.93
CA THR A 97 7.10 25.11 -4.89
C THR A 97 8.48 25.54 -5.38
N ALA A 98 9.20 24.67 -6.10
CA ALA A 98 10.51 24.99 -6.67
C ALA A 98 10.46 26.07 -7.78
N ALA A 99 9.37 26.14 -8.55
CA ALA A 99 9.17 27.16 -9.57
C ALA A 99 8.70 28.54 -9.03
N SER A 100 8.29 28.59 -7.76
CA SER A 100 7.77 29.80 -7.10
C SER A 100 8.78 30.41 -6.10
N SER A 101 10.02 29.90 -6.06
CA SER A 101 11.11 30.32 -5.16
C SER A 101 12.26 30.97 -5.93
#